data_AF-A0A5B8C3V1-F1
#
_entry.id   AF-A0A5B8C3V1-F1
#
_cell.length_a   1.000
_cell.length_b   1.000
_cell.length_c   1.000
_cell.angle_alpha   90.00
_cell.angle_beta   90.00
_cell.angle_gamma   90.00
#
_symmetry.space_group_name_H-M   'P 1'
#
loop_
_entity.id
_entity.type
_entity.pdbx_description
1 polymer ?
#
loop_
_entity_poly.entity_id
_entity_poly.type
_entity_poly.pdbx_seq_one_letter_code
_entity_poly.pdbx_strand_id
1 'polypeptide(L)'
;MTATGDFLNQVVPTLVRLARRPGALLLTAAGVGVGLFAALGLVAGLTGEGWAAWVPLGLAVVLAVPVLVLAVRRERLQARTQDLHVHRTVDQTGVGVVVVTSEPTDRLREEVDTLNAAVAEGAMRTARFLPRVEAAQRAALLAAGGPVRAPYLADDLRVTVVALLGTLAAVPLSTIGWIATAAVLLSR
;
A
#
# COMPACT_ATOMS: atom_id res chain seq x y z
N MET A 1 11.46 -12.95 36.48
CA MET A 1 10.55 -12.63 35.35
C MET A 1 10.17 -11.17 35.52
N THR A 2 10.68 -10.27 34.68
CA THR A 2 10.53 -8.82 34.87
C THR A 2 9.34 -8.30 34.07
N ALA A 3 8.48 -7.49 34.69
CA ALA A 3 7.28 -6.89 34.08
C ALA A 3 7.56 -6.15 32.75
N THR A 4 8.81 -5.73 32.52
CA THR A 4 9.29 -5.14 31.27
C THR A 4 9.25 -6.12 30.08
N GLY A 5 9.51 -7.41 30.32
CA GLY A 5 9.46 -8.44 29.27
C GLY A 5 8.04 -8.72 28.79
N ASP A 6 7.06 -8.73 29.70
CA ASP A 6 5.64 -8.90 29.36
C ASP A 6 5.06 -7.65 28.68
N PHE A 7 5.45 -6.45 29.12
CA PHE A 7 5.05 -5.21 28.46
C PHE A 7 5.60 -5.13 27.03
N LEU A 8 6.86 -5.52 26.78
CA LEU A 8 7.43 -5.61 25.43
C LEU A 8 6.71 -6.69 24.59
N ASN A 9 6.44 -7.87 25.14
CA ASN A 9 5.70 -8.92 24.44
C ASN A 9 4.22 -8.61 24.21
N GLN A 10 3.64 -7.61 24.87
CA GLN A 10 2.25 -7.21 24.66
C GLN A 10 2.13 -5.95 23.79
N VAL A 11 3.04 -4.99 23.95
CA VAL A 11 3.10 -3.77 23.16
C VAL A 11 3.62 -4.04 21.75
N VAL A 12 4.61 -4.93 21.58
CA VAL A 12 5.13 -5.26 20.24
C VAL A 12 4.05 -5.88 19.34
N PRO A 13 3.28 -6.90 19.75
CA PRO A 13 2.21 -7.46 18.92
C PRO A 13 1.05 -6.49 18.71
N THR A 14 0.78 -5.60 19.67
CA THR A 14 -0.30 -4.60 19.54
C THR A 14 0.09 -3.49 18.58
N LEU A 15 1.34 -2.99 18.66
CA LEU A 15 1.91 -2.06 17.68
C LEU A 15 2.06 -2.72 16.31
N VAL A 16 2.47 -3.98 16.23
CA VAL A 16 2.56 -4.75 14.97
C VAL A 16 1.17 -5.01 14.38
N ARG A 17 0.14 -5.24 15.21
CA ARG A 17 -1.26 -5.36 14.75
C ARG A 17 -1.84 -4.03 14.30
N LEU A 18 -1.50 -2.92 14.98
CA LEU A 18 -1.89 -1.57 14.60
C LEU A 18 -1.21 -1.14 13.29
N ALA A 19 0.05 -1.54 13.09
CA ALA A 19 0.83 -1.31 11.88
C ALA A 19 0.48 -2.26 10.71
N ARG A 20 -0.15 -3.41 10.95
CA ARG A 20 -0.62 -4.34 9.90
C ARG A 20 -2.01 -3.99 9.34
N ARG A 21 -2.83 -3.21 10.05
CA ARG A 21 -4.18 -2.79 9.61
C ARG A 21 -4.33 -1.37 9.02
N PRO A 22 -3.31 -0.50 8.89
CA PRO A 22 -3.53 0.91 8.60
C PRO A 22 -4.15 1.10 7.22
N GLY A 23 -3.77 0.26 6.25
CA GLY A 23 -4.33 0.30 4.91
C GLY A 23 -5.83 0.03 4.86
N ALA A 24 -6.39 -0.78 5.78
CA ALA A 24 -7.82 -1.06 5.81
C ALA A 24 -8.62 0.09 6.40
N LEU A 25 -8.20 0.57 7.57
CA LEU A 25 -8.88 1.67 8.27
C LEU A 25 -8.83 2.96 7.45
N LEU A 26 -7.69 3.23 6.80
CA LEU A 26 -7.53 4.38 5.92
C LEU A 26 -8.44 4.28 4.69
N LEU A 27 -8.53 3.09 4.06
CA LEU A 27 -9.44 2.89 2.92
C LEU A 27 -10.91 3.03 3.33
N THR A 28 -11.29 2.49 4.49
CA THR A 28 -12.68 2.59 4.97
C THR A 28 -13.01 4.03 5.34
N ALA A 29 -12.12 4.74 6.02
CA ALA A 29 -12.34 6.14 6.37
C ALA A 29 -12.42 7.03 5.12
N ALA A 30 -11.49 6.85 4.17
CA ALA A 30 -11.50 7.58 2.91
C ALA A 30 -12.72 7.23 2.06
N GLY A 31 -13.07 5.94 1.97
CA GLY A 31 -14.23 5.47 1.22
C GLY A 31 -15.55 6.00 1.77
N VAL A 32 -15.72 6.01 3.09
CA VAL A 32 -16.89 6.60 3.75
C VAL A 32 -16.94 8.11 3.52
N GLY A 33 -15.83 8.82 3.73
CA GLY A 33 -15.78 10.27 3.53
C GLY A 33 -16.08 10.68 2.09
N VAL A 34 -15.44 10.03 1.11
CA VAL A 34 -15.68 10.27 -0.32
C VAL A 34 -17.09 9.86 -0.73
N GLY A 35 -17.60 8.75 -0.21
CA GLY A 35 -18.97 8.28 -0.49
C GLY A 35 -20.03 9.27 0.02
N LEU A 36 -19.88 9.78 1.25
CA LEU A 36 -20.74 10.83 1.80
C LEU A 36 -20.66 12.10 0.97
N PHE A 37 -19.45 12.52 0.59
CA PHE A 37 -19.26 13.71 -0.24
C PHE A 37 -19.92 13.56 -1.62
N ALA A 38 -19.78 12.38 -2.25
CA ALA A 38 -20.43 12.08 -3.52
C ALA A 38 -21.96 12.07 -3.39
N ALA A 39 -22.51 11.48 -2.32
CA ALA A 39 -23.95 11.46 -2.08
C ALA A 39 -24.52 12.87 -1.90
N LEU A 40 -23.87 13.71 -1.09
CA LEU A 40 -24.30 15.11 -0.92
C LEU A 40 -24.11 15.92 -2.20
N GLY A 41 -23.03 15.71 -2.95
CA GLY A 41 -22.82 16.36 -4.24
C GLY A 41 -23.87 15.96 -5.28
N LEU A 42 -24.32 14.71 -5.26
CA LEU A 42 -25.42 14.24 -6.10
C LEU A 42 -26.73 14.92 -5.70
N VAL A 43 -27.06 14.95 -4.41
CA VAL A 43 -28.26 15.66 -3.91
C VAL A 43 -28.20 17.14 -4.30
N ALA A 44 -27.04 17.78 -4.16
CA ALA A 44 -26.84 19.17 -4.56
C ALA A 44 -27.08 19.39 -6.05
N GLY A 45 -26.57 18.49 -6.91
CA GLY A 45 -26.79 18.54 -8.35
C GLY A 45 -28.24 18.33 -8.76
N LEU A 46 -28.96 17.44 -8.06
CA LEU A 46 -30.37 17.15 -8.32
C LEU A 46 -31.33 18.23 -7.83
N THR A 47 -30.96 18.96 -6.77
CA THR A 47 -31.79 20.02 -6.15
C THR A 47 -31.40 21.42 -6.56
N GLY A 48 -30.24 21.60 -7.19
CA GLY A 48 -29.72 22.91 -7.58
C GLY A 48 -30.10 23.33 -8.99
N GLU A 49 -30.28 24.64 -9.16
CA GLU A 49 -30.45 25.24 -10.48
C GLU A 49 -29.08 25.59 -11.05
N GLY A 50 -28.75 25.03 -12.22
CA GLY A 50 -27.54 25.33 -12.97
C GLY A 50 -26.37 24.35 -12.80
N TRP A 51 -25.36 24.50 -13.66
CA TRP A 51 -24.23 23.58 -13.77
C TRP A 51 -23.32 23.55 -12.53
N ALA A 52 -23.25 24.66 -11.77
CA ALA A 52 -22.42 24.78 -10.59
C ALA A 52 -22.84 23.81 -9.46
N ALA A 53 -24.10 23.37 -9.45
CA ALA A 53 -24.62 22.41 -8.48
C ALA A 53 -23.95 21.03 -8.58
N TRP A 54 -23.35 20.71 -9.73
CA TRP A 54 -22.64 19.45 -9.99
C TRP A 54 -21.15 19.49 -9.58
N VAL A 55 -20.61 20.66 -9.23
CA VAL A 55 -19.19 20.82 -8.85
C VAL A 55 -18.78 19.93 -7.67
N PRO A 56 -19.56 19.84 -6.57
CA PRO A 56 -19.21 18.97 -5.45
C PRO A 56 -19.14 17.49 -5.87
N LEU A 57 -20.06 17.04 -6.74
CA LEU A 57 -20.03 15.67 -7.26
C LEU A 57 -18.77 15.42 -8.10
N GLY A 58 -18.42 16.37 -8.98
CA GLY A 58 -17.19 16.28 -9.78
C GLY A 58 -15.94 16.16 -8.91
N LEU A 59 -15.83 16.96 -7.86
CA LEU A 59 -14.72 16.89 -6.89
C LEU A 59 -14.70 15.56 -6.14
N ALA A 60 -15.86 15.03 -5.74
CA ALA A 60 -15.95 13.73 -5.09
C ALA A 60 -15.47 12.59 -6.00
N VAL A 61 -15.83 12.63 -7.29
CA VAL A 61 -15.37 11.66 -8.29
C VAL A 61 -13.84 11.71 -8.45
N VAL A 62 -13.25 12.92 -8.52
CA VAL A 62 -11.79 13.07 -8.59
C VAL A 62 -11.10 12.48 -7.35
N LEU A 63 -11.64 12.72 -6.16
CA LEU A 63 -11.11 12.15 -4.92
C LEU A 63 -11.31 10.63 -4.82
N ALA A 64 -12.32 10.06 -5.49
CA ALA A 64 -12.56 8.62 -5.51
C ALA A 64 -11.48 7.86 -6.29
N VAL A 65 -10.87 8.48 -7.31
CA VAL A 65 -9.85 7.84 -8.17
C VAL A 65 -8.70 7.24 -7.36
N PRO A 66 -7.94 7.99 -6.53
CA PRO A 66 -6.83 7.41 -5.76
C PRO A 66 -7.30 6.33 -4.76
N VAL A 67 -8.48 6.48 -4.17
CA VAL A 67 -9.06 5.50 -3.23
C VAL A 67 -9.34 4.18 -3.93
N LEU A 68 -9.98 4.23 -5.11
CA LEU A 68 -10.29 3.06 -5.93
C LEU A 68 -9.01 2.39 -6.46
N VAL A 69 -8.02 3.16 -6.92
CA VAL A 69 -6.74 2.61 -7.38
C VAL A 69 -6.04 1.85 -6.25
N LEU A 70 -6.02 2.41 -5.03
CA LEU A 70 -5.43 1.75 -3.86
C LEU A 70 -6.23 0.51 -3.45
N ALA A 71 -7.56 0.55 -3.53
CA ALA A 71 -8.45 -0.57 -3.26
C ALA A 71 -8.15 -1.76 -4.19
N VAL A 72 -8.15 -1.51 -5.50
CA VAL A 72 -7.92 -2.53 -6.53
C VAL A 72 -6.51 -3.10 -6.42
N ARG A 73 -5.49 -2.27 -6.19
CA ARG A 73 -4.12 -2.76 -5.99
C ARG A 73 -4.02 -3.66 -4.76
N ARG A 74 -4.68 -3.28 -3.67
CA ARG A 74 -4.69 -4.07 -2.43
C ARG A 74 -5.35 -5.44 -2.64
N GLU A 75 -6.48 -5.50 -3.34
CA GLU A 75 -7.14 -6.77 -3.67
C GLU A 75 -6.25 -7.66 -4.56
N ARG A 76 -5.61 -7.09 -5.58
CA ARG A 76 -4.68 -7.83 -6.44
C ARG A 76 -3.48 -8.40 -5.68
N LEU A 77 -2.93 -7.64 -4.74
CA LEU A 77 -1.83 -8.08 -3.86
C LEU A 77 -2.29 -9.19 -2.90
N GLN A 78 -3.51 -9.12 -2.37
CA GLN A 78 -4.07 -10.15 -1.50
C GLN A 78 -4.37 -11.46 -2.26
N ALA A 79 -4.91 -11.37 -3.48
CA ALA A 79 -5.14 -12.54 -4.33
C ALA A 79 -3.83 -13.28 -4.65
N ARG A 80 -2.77 -12.55 -5.06
CA ARG A 80 -1.46 -13.15 -5.38
C ARG A 80 -0.75 -13.76 -4.15
N THR A 81 -1.00 -13.24 -2.95
CA THR A 81 -0.39 -13.76 -1.71
C THR A 81 -1.18 -14.92 -1.09
N GLN A 82 -2.49 -15.01 -1.36
CA GLN A 82 -3.29 -16.20 -1.04
C GLN A 82 -2.81 -17.41 -1.85
N ASP A 83 -2.54 -17.25 -3.15
CA ASP A 83 -1.97 -18.32 -3.98
C ASP A 83 -0.60 -18.79 -3.45
N LEU A 84 0.22 -17.88 -2.92
CA LEU A 84 1.50 -18.23 -2.28
C LEU A 84 1.34 -18.95 -0.94
N HIS A 85 0.30 -18.63 -0.14
CA HIS A 85 0.04 -19.33 1.13
C HIS A 85 -0.38 -20.78 0.91
N VAL A 86 -1.10 -21.06 -0.18
CA VAL A 86 -1.50 -22.43 -0.56
C VAL A 86 -0.27 -23.27 -0.95
N HIS A 87 0.76 -22.68 -1.55
CA HIS A 87 2.00 -23.38 -1.90
C HIS A 87 2.99 -23.52 -0.74
N ARG A 88 2.86 -22.73 0.34
CA ARG A 88 3.73 -22.84 1.52
C ARG A 88 3.26 -23.89 2.54
N THR A 89 2.07 -24.46 2.36
CA THR A 89 1.54 -25.53 3.22
C THR A 89 1.74 -26.94 2.66
N VAL A 90 2.45 -27.10 1.53
CA VAL A 90 2.78 -28.42 0.98
C VAL A 90 4.26 -28.72 1.17
N ASP A 91 4.51 -29.48 2.25
CA ASP A 91 5.58 -30.46 2.45
C ASP A 91 7.03 -29.97 2.65
N GLN A 92 7.34 -29.57 3.89
CA GLN A 92 8.70 -29.67 4.47
C GLN A 92 8.96 -31.05 5.11
N THR A 93 8.31 -32.12 4.62
CA THR A 93 8.55 -33.51 5.03
C THR A 93 9.18 -34.37 3.92
N GLY A 94 9.87 -33.73 2.97
CA GLY A 94 10.72 -34.41 1.99
C GLY A 94 12.18 -34.08 2.23
N VAL A 95 12.86 -34.92 3.01
CA VAL A 95 14.30 -34.86 3.24
C VAL A 95 15.03 -35.01 1.90
N GLY A 96 15.47 -33.88 1.37
CA GLY A 96 16.37 -33.77 0.23
C GLY A 96 17.38 -32.67 0.52
N VAL A 97 18.14 -32.84 1.60
CA VAL A 97 19.24 -31.94 1.97
C VAL A 97 20.34 -32.12 0.93
N VAL A 98 20.29 -31.33 -0.15
CA VAL A 98 21.48 -31.05 -0.95
C VAL A 98 22.35 -30.15 -0.08
N VAL A 99 23.28 -30.77 0.66
CA VAL A 99 24.36 -30.08 1.36
C VAL A 99 25.24 -29.48 0.27
N VAL A 100 24.99 -28.24 -0.10
CA VAL A 100 25.97 -27.42 -0.80
C VAL A 100 27.08 -27.18 0.21
N THR A 101 28.17 -27.92 0.09
CA THR A 101 29.42 -27.74 0.83
C THR A 101 30.11 -26.47 0.35
N SER A 102 29.53 -25.32 0.66
CA SER A 102 30.21 -24.03 0.64
C SER A 102 30.54 -23.68 2.08
N GLU A 103 31.78 -23.30 2.36
CA GLU A 103 32.15 -22.86 3.71
C GLU A 103 31.20 -21.73 4.16
N PRO A 104 30.78 -21.69 5.44
CA PRO A 104 29.83 -20.70 5.94
C PRO A 104 30.22 -19.26 5.59
N THR A 105 31.52 -19.00 5.52
CA THR A 105 32.12 -17.72 5.17
C THR A 105 31.89 -17.33 3.71
N ASP A 106 31.90 -18.29 2.78
CA ASP A 106 31.74 -18.01 1.35
C ASP A 106 30.28 -17.74 0.98
N ARG A 107 29.33 -18.45 1.59
CA ARG A 107 27.89 -18.14 1.43
C ARG A 107 27.56 -16.75 1.97
N LEU A 108 28.09 -16.40 3.15
CA LEU A 108 27.90 -15.06 3.72
C LEU A 108 28.54 -13.97 2.87
N ARG A 109 29.71 -14.22 2.28
CA ARG A 109 30.35 -13.29 1.35
C ARG A 109 29.51 -13.10 0.08
N GLU A 110 29.01 -14.18 -0.50
CA GLU A 110 28.13 -14.11 -1.67
C GLU A 110 26.82 -13.37 -1.36
N GLU A 111 26.25 -13.57 -0.18
CA GLU A 111 25.07 -12.83 0.31
C GLU A 111 25.38 -11.34 0.54
N VAL A 112 26.54 -11.01 1.09
CA VAL A 112 27.00 -9.62 1.27
C VAL A 112 27.31 -8.95 -0.06
N ASP A 113 27.91 -9.66 -1.01
CA ASP A 113 28.24 -9.13 -2.34
C ASP A 113 26.98 -8.91 -3.18
N THR A 114 26.01 -9.81 -3.10
CA THR A 114 24.69 -9.63 -3.73
C THR A 114 23.93 -8.46 -3.11
N LEU A 115 23.98 -8.29 -1.78
CA LEU A 115 23.43 -7.11 -1.10
C LEU A 115 24.14 -5.81 -1.52
N ASN A 116 25.47 -5.80 -1.59
CA ASN A 116 26.26 -4.64 -2.03
C ASN A 116 25.99 -4.28 -3.49
N ALA A 117 25.89 -5.27 -4.38
CA ALA A 117 25.53 -5.07 -5.77
C ALA A 117 24.10 -4.52 -5.92
N ALA A 118 23.15 -5.01 -5.13
CA ALA A 118 21.79 -4.49 -5.09
C ALA A 118 21.74 -3.03 -4.59
N VAL A 119 22.51 -2.68 -3.56
CA VAL A 119 22.63 -1.31 -3.05
C VAL A 119 23.27 -0.39 -4.10
N ALA A 120 24.31 -0.85 -4.80
CA ALA A 120 24.98 -0.11 -5.86
C ALA A 120 24.05 0.14 -7.06
N GLU A 121 23.27 -0.85 -7.47
CA GLU A 121 22.25 -0.71 -8.52
C GLU A 121 21.13 0.27 -8.07
N GLY A 122 20.73 0.21 -6.79
CA GLY A 122 19.81 1.19 -6.20
C GLY A 122 20.35 2.62 -6.18
N ALA A 123 21.66 2.83 -6.31
CA ALA A 123 22.21 4.17 -6.44
C ALA A 123 21.99 4.76 -7.85
N MET A 124 21.74 3.94 -8.86
CA MET A 124 21.54 4.38 -10.24
C MET A 124 20.12 4.92 -10.48
N ARG A 125 20.03 6.23 -10.74
CA ARG A 125 18.76 6.96 -10.88
C ARG A 125 18.36 7.07 -12.35
N THR A 126 17.70 6.03 -12.86
CA THR A 126 17.27 5.98 -14.28
C THR A 126 15.86 6.55 -14.54
N ALA A 127 15.06 6.78 -13.49
CA ALA A 127 13.64 7.16 -13.64
C ALA A 127 13.38 8.68 -13.64
N ARG A 128 12.41 9.13 -14.45
CA ARG A 128 11.95 10.54 -14.47
C ARG A 128 11.10 10.93 -13.26
N PHE A 129 10.30 10.00 -12.72
CA PHE A 129 9.41 10.24 -11.56
C PHE A 129 9.69 9.23 -10.44
N LEU A 130 9.77 9.72 -9.20
CA LEU A 130 10.08 8.95 -7.97
C LEU A 130 11.30 8.00 -8.12
N PRO A 131 12.48 8.51 -8.52
CA PRO A 131 13.66 7.68 -8.79
C PRO A 131 14.16 6.89 -7.58
N ARG A 132 13.97 7.42 -6.36
CA ARG A 132 14.34 6.72 -5.12
C ARG A 132 13.49 5.45 -4.87
N VAL A 133 12.23 5.46 -5.29
CA VAL A 133 11.31 4.33 -5.08
C VAL A 133 11.63 3.21 -6.05
N GLU A 134 11.88 3.54 -7.32
CA GLU A 134 12.27 2.56 -8.34
C GLU A 134 13.63 1.92 -8.04
N ALA A 135 14.60 2.72 -7.61
CA ALA A 135 15.89 2.25 -7.12
C ALA A 135 15.76 1.23 -5.99
N ALA A 136 14.98 1.57 -4.96
CA ALA A 136 14.73 0.68 -3.83
C ALA A 136 14.02 -0.62 -4.25
N GLN A 137 13.05 -0.53 -5.17
CA GLN A 137 12.35 -1.70 -5.71
C GLN A 137 13.29 -2.61 -6.52
N ARG A 138 14.18 -2.05 -7.34
CA ARG A 138 15.15 -2.80 -8.14
C ARG A 138 16.19 -3.49 -7.26
N ALA A 139 16.69 -2.79 -6.24
CA ALA A 139 17.57 -3.37 -5.22
C ALA A 139 16.88 -4.53 -4.47
N ALA A 140 15.62 -4.34 -4.07
CA ALA A 140 14.85 -5.38 -3.39
C ALA A 140 14.56 -6.60 -4.28
N LEU A 141 14.29 -6.39 -5.57
CA LEU A 141 14.11 -7.47 -6.55
C LEU A 141 15.39 -8.29 -6.73
N LEU A 142 16.56 -7.64 -6.79
CA LEU A 142 17.85 -8.32 -6.89
C LEU A 142 18.15 -9.12 -5.63
N ALA A 143 17.97 -8.53 -4.45
CA ALA A 143 18.16 -9.22 -3.17
C ALA A 143 17.20 -10.42 -2.99
N ALA A 144 15.99 -10.36 -3.54
CA ALA A 144 15.03 -11.46 -3.49
C ALA A 144 15.31 -12.59 -4.51
N GLY A 145 16.37 -12.48 -5.32
CA GLY A 145 16.71 -13.47 -6.35
C GLY A 145 15.86 -13.34 -7.62
N GLY A 146 15.37 -12.13 -7.92
CA GLY A 146 14.69 -11.79 -9.16
C GLY A 146 13.16 -11.90 -9.14
N PRO A 147 12.49 -11.48 -10.24
CA PRO A 147 11.03 -11.35 -10.31
C PRO A 147 10.28 -12.68 -10.22
N VAL A 148 10.96 -13.81 -10.48
CA VAL A 148 10.38 -15.16 -10.38
C VAL A 148 10.14 -15.56 -8.93
N ARG A 149 11.05 -15.17 -8.01
CA ARG A 149 10.94 -15.49 -6.57
C ARG A 149 10.13 -14.45 -5.80
N ALA A 150 10.04 -13.21 -6.30
CA ALA A 150 9.25 -12.14 -5.70
C ALA A 150 8.28 -11.47 -6.70
N PRO A 151 7.25 -12.19 -7.20
CA PRO A 151 6.31 -11.66 -8.19
C PRO A 151 5.46 -10.48 -7.66
N TYR A 152 5.38 -10.30 -6.33
CA TYR A 152 4.72 -9.16 -5.70
C TYR A 152 5.54 -7.85 -5.79
N LEU A 153 6.84 -7.92 -6.04
CA LEU A 153 7.71 -6.77 -6.27
C LEU A 153 7.80 -6.38 -7.75
N ALA A 154 7.11 -7.08 -8.65
CA ALA A 154 7.10 -6.75 -10.07
C ALA A 154 6.18 -5.55 -10.41
N ASP A 155 5.16 -5.27 -9.57
CA ASP A 155 4.24 -4.16 -9.81
C ASP A 155 4.90 -2.81 -9.48
N ASP A 156 4.71 -1.80 -10.33
CA ASP A 156 5.32 -0.47 -10.18
C ASP A 156 4.94 0.17 -8.83
N LEU A 157 5.88 0.30 -7.87
CA LEU A 157 5.57 0.83 -6.53
C LEU A 157 5.11 2.29 -6.57
N ARG A 158 5.50 3.06 -7.59
CA ARG A 158 5.21 4.49 -7.69
C ARG A 158 3.71 4.75 -7.68
N VAL A 159 2.96 3.93 -8.41
CA VAL A 159 1.50 4.02 -8.46
C VAL A 159 0.89 3.72 -7.09
N THR A 160 1.42 2.75 -6.34
CA THR A 160 0.96 2.50 -4.95
C THR A 160 1.24 3.70 -4.06
N VAL A 161 2.45 4.27 -4.11
CA VAL A 161 2.82 5.41 -3.27
C VAL A 161 1.96 6.62 -3.58
N VAL A 162 1.76 6.94 -4.86
CA VAL A 162 0.90 8.05 -5.29
C VAL A 162 -0.55 7.81 -4.87
N ALA A 163 -1.09 6.61 -5.08
CA ALA A 163 -2.45 6.27 -4.67
C ALA A 163 -2.63 6.32 -3.13
N LEU A 164 -1.62 5.90 -2.37
CA LEU A 164 -1.61 5.98 -0.91
C LEU A 164 -1.65 7.43 -0.43
N LEU A 165 -0.76 8.28 -0.96
CA LEU A 165 -0.74 9.71 -0.64
C LEU A 165 -2.04 10.40 -1.04
N GLY A 166 -2.57 10.08 -2.22
CA GLY A 166 -3.86 10.57 -2.69
C GLY A 166 -5.02 10.16 -1.77
N THR A 167 -5.03 8.90 -1.30
CA THR A 167 -6.05 8.39 -0.37
C THR A 167 -5.93 9.07 1.00
N LEU A 168 -4.70 9.30 1.48
CA LEU A 168 -4.45 10.02 2.73
C LEU A 168 -4.99 11.46 2.64
N ALA A 169 -4.77 12.15 1.52
CA ALA A 169 -5.30 13.49 1.27
C ALA A 169 -6.83 13.50 1.07
N ALA A 170 -7.39 12.42 0.52
CA ALA A 170 -8.83 12.31 0.30
C ALA A 170 -9.65 12.35 1.60
N VAL A 171 -9.10 11.89 2.74
CA VAL A 171 -9.79 11.92 4.03
C VAL A 171 -10.15 13.35 4.47
N PRO A 172 -9.19 14.28 4.69
CA PRO A 172 -9.52 15.64 5.08
C PRO A 172 -10.26 16.40 3.98
N LEU A 173 -9.91 16.20 2.70
CA LEU A 173 -10.55 16.91 1.59
C LEU A 173 -12.03 16.53 1.42
N SER A 174 -12.34 15.23 1.49
CA SER A 174 -13.74 14.79 1.46
C SER A 174 -14.50 15.29 2.69
N THR A 175 -13.86 15.34 3.86
CA THR A 175 -14.46 15.85 5.09
C THR A 175 -14.89 17.30 4.95
N ILE A 176 -13.99 18.16 4.49
CA ILE A 176 -14.27 19.58 4.24
C ILE A 176 -15.35 19.71 3.14
N GLY A 177 -15.22 18.92 2.08
CA GLY A 177 -16.15 18.94 0.94
C GLY A 177 -17.59 18.62 1.33
N TRP A 178 -17.82 17.54 2.09
CA TRP A 178 -19.15 17.14 2.49
C TRP A 178 -19.76 18.12 3.51
N ILE A 179 -18.95 18.67 4.45
CA ILE A 179 -19.42 19.70 5.40
C ILE A 179 -19.86 20.97 4.66
N ALA A 180 -19.03 21.46 3.73
CA ALA A 180 -19.36 22.66 2.95
C ALA A 180 -20.61 22.44 2.08
N THR A 181 -20.72 21.28 1.44
CA THR A 181 -21.89 20.94 0.62
C THR A 181 -23.15 20.82 1.47
N ALA A 182 -23.06 20.20 2.64
CA ALA A 182 -24.17 20.14 3.59
C ALA A 182 -24.61 21.55 4.01
N ALA A 183 -23.68 22.42 4.40
CA ALA A 183 -24.00 23.78 4.80
C ALA A 183 -24.74 24.56 3.69
N VAL A 184 -24.29 24.44 2.44
CA VAL A 184 -24.98 25.04 1.29
C VAL A 184 -26.38 24.48 1.12
N LEU A 185 -26.56 23.16 1.24
CA LEU A 185 -27.88 22.53 1.11
C LEU A 185 -28.84 22.95 2.24
N LEU A 186 -28.35 23.12 3.46
CA LEU A 186 -29.17 23.59 4.59
C LEU A 186 -29.53 25.08 4.48
N SER A 187 -28.75 25.86 3.73
CA SER A 187 -28.97 27.31 3.56
C SER A 187 -29.95 27.67 2.43
N ARG A 188 -30.46 26.68 1.70
CA ARG A 188 -31.44 26.83 0.63
C ARG A 188 -32.85 26.61 1.16
#